data_AF-A0A257W809-F1
#
_entry.id   AF-A0A257W809-F1
#
_cell.length_a   1.000
_cell.length_b   1.000
_cell.length_c   1.000
_cell.angle_alpha   90.00
_cell.angle_beta   90.00
_cell.angle_gamma   90.00
#
_symmetry.space_group_name_H-M   'P 1'
#
loop_
_entity.id
_entity.type
_entity.pdbx_description
1 polymer ?
#
loop_
_entity_poly.entity_id
_entity_poly.type
_entity_poly.pdbx_seq_one_letter_code
_entity_poly.pdbx_strand_id
1 'polypeptide(L)'
;LACAALGFSTGFWAIFVTMGAEQFGTNLRATAATTIPNMVRGALPLINLLFLNVFQKSWGWDIIQSGIITGVLVMSITLVAAWFTEETFHKDLNYVEAEEMLP
;
A
#
# COMPACT_ATOMS: atom_id res chain seq x y z
N LEU A 1 -11.63 -18.12 -19.18
CA LEU A 1 -11.70 -17.84 -17.73
C LEU A 1 -10.36 -17.38 -17.16
N ALA A 2 -9.28 -18.16 -17.33
CA ALA A 2 -7.94 -17.81 -16.81
C ALA A 2 -7.42 -16.44 -17.32
N CYS A 3 -7.53 -16.13 -18.62
CA CYS A 3 -7.11 -14.83 -19.15
C CYS A 3 -7.94 -13.65 -18.61
N ALA A 4 -9.23 -13.87 -18.32
CA ALA A 4 -10.09 -12.84 -17.74
C ALA A 4 -9.73 -12.56 -16.27
N ALA A 5 -9.43 -13.61 -15.50
CA ALA A 5 -8.97 -13.49 -14.12
C ALA A 5 -7.61 -12.78 -14.01
N LEU A 6 -6.66 -13.12 -14.90
CA LEU A 6 -5.37 -12.44 -14.99
C LEU A 6 -5.51 -10.97 -15.41
N GLY A 7 -6.38 -10.68 -16.38
CA GLY A 7 -6.69 -9.31 -16.79
C GLY A 7 -7.26 -8.47 -15.66
N PHE A 8 -8.19 -9.02 -14.87
CA PHE A 8 -8.77 -8.33 -13.72
C PHE A 8 -7.74 -8.04 -12.63
N SER A 9 -6.86 -9.01 -12.32
CA SER A 9 -5.79 -8.83 -11.33
C SER A 9 -4.81 -7.73 -11.73
N THR A 10 -4.41 -7.68 -13.00
CA THR A 10 -3.52 -6.63 -13.52
C THR A 10 -4.22 -5.27 -13.56
N GLY A 11 -5.52 -5.24 -13.90
CA GLY A 11 -6.34 -4.03 -13.89
C GLY A 11 -6.50 -3.41 -12.50
N PHE A 12 -6.76 -4.21 -11.47
CA PHE A 12 -6.79 -3.75 -10.08
C PHE A 12 -5.48 -3.06 -9.68
N TRP A 13 -4.35 -3.66 -10.04
CA TRP A 13 -3.04 -3.12 -9.72
C TRP A 13 -2.75 -1.79 -10.44
N ALA A 14 -3.20 -1.66 -11.69
CA ALA A 14 -3.11 -0.41 -12.42
C ALA A 14 -3.90 0.71 -11.73
N ILE A 15 -5.14 0.44 -11.29
CA ILE A 15 -5.97 1.41 -10.57
C ILE A 15 -5.33 1.81 -9.23
N PHE A 16 -4.78 0.85 -8.49
CA PHE A 16 -4.06 1.13 -7.25
C PHE A 16 -2.92 2.13 -7.45
N VAL A 17 -2.11 1.93 -8.49
CA VAL A 17 -0.98 2.82 -8.80
C VAL A 17 -1.46 4.20 -9.23
N THR A 18 -2.51 4.29 -10.03
CA THR A 18 -3.04 5.59 -10.48
C THR A 18 -3.66 6.37 -9.34
N MET A 19 -4.46 5.73 -8.48
CA MET A 19 -5.04 6.38 -7.29
C MET A 19 -3.96 6.93 -6.37
N GLY A 20 -2.86 6.19 -6.16
CA GLY A 20 -1.73 6.65 -5.37
C GLY A 20 -0.94 7.78 -6.04
N ALA A 21 -0.75 7.71 -7.36
CA ALA A 21 -0.02 8.72 -8.12
C ALA A 21 -0.82 10.04 -8.25
N GLU A 22 -2.15 9.98 -8.23
CA GLU A 22 -3.05 11.15 -8.22
C GLU A 22 -2.95 11.98 -6.94
N GLN A 23 -2.42 11.41 -5.85
CA GLN A 23 -2.16 12.17 -4.63
C GLN A 23 -1.02 13.18 -4.79
N PHE A 24 -0.15 13.01 -5.79
CA PHE A 24 1.08 13.80 -5.98
C PHE A 24 1.01 14.68 -7.24
N GLY A 25 1.66 15.85 -7.18
CA GLY A 25 1.77 16.77 -8.32
C GLY A 25 2.47 16.14 -9.53
N THR A 26 2.26 16.73 -10.71
CA THR A 26 2.71 16.20 -12.01
C THR A 26 4.22 15.93 -12.12
N ASN A 27 5.05 16.67 -11.37
CA ASN A 27 6.50 16.49 -11.31
C ASN A 27 6.93 15.19 -10.62
N LEU A 28 6.22 14.78 -9.58
CA LEU A 28 6.53 13.58 -8.79
C LEU A 28 5.65 12.40 -9.14
N ARG A 29 4.63 12.58 -9.97
CA ARG A 29 3.67 11.53 -10.35
C ARG A 29 4.32 10.27 -10.92
N ALA A 30 5.33 10.40 -11.77
CA ALA A 30 6.07 9.25 -12.32
C ALA A 30 6.87 8.50 -11.23
N THR A 31 7.45 9.25 -10.29
CA THR A 31 8.18 8.71 -9.14
C THR A 31 7.23 8.07 -8.13
N ALA A 32 6.08 8.68 -7.85
CA ALA A 32 5.05 8.14 -6.96
C ALA A 32 4.44 6.85 -7.53
N ALA A 33 4.11 6.83 -8.83
CA ALA A 33 3.56 5.66 -9.50
C ALA A 33 4.49 4.43 -9.45
N THR A 34 5.80 4.64 -9.33
CA THR A 34 6.78 3.54 -9.25
C THR A 34 7.18 3.21 -7.81
N THR A 35 7.23 4.21 -6.92
CA THR A 35 7.65 4.04 -5.53
C THR A 35 6.58 3.38 -4.67
N ILE A 36 5.32 3.80 -4.80
CA ILE A 36 4.18 3.26 -4.04
C ILE A 36 4.10 1.73 -4.18
N PRO A 37 4.04 1.15 -5.40
CA PRO A 37 4.00 -0.29 -5.54
C PRO A 37 5.29 -1.01 -5.11
N ASN A 38 6.45 -0.37 -5.23
CA ASN A 38 7.70 -0.93 -4.76
C ASN A 38 7.74 -1.02 -3.22
N MET A 39 7.21 0.01 -2.55
CA MET A 39 7.09 0.05 -1.09
C MET A 39 6.12 -1.03 -0.58
N VAL A 40 4.95 -1.18 -1.23
CA VAL A 40 4.01 -2.29 -0.92
C VAL A 40 4.71 -3.64 -1.04
N ARG A 41 5.49 -3.84 -2.11
CA ARG A 41 6.23 -5.08 -2.32
C ARG A 41 7.31 -5.33 -1.27
N GLY A 42 7.98 -4.27 -0.79
CA GLY A 42 8.96 -4.35 0.30
C GLY A 42 8.35 -4.61 1.67
N ALA A 43 7.09 -4.19 1.90
CA ALA A 43 6.36 -4.46 3.13
C ALA A 43 5.88 -5.92 3.23
N LEU A 44 5.63 -6.60 2.11
CA LEU A 44 5.21 -8.02 2.09
C LEU A 44 6.17 -8.96 2.86
N PRO A 45 7.50 -8.96 2.61
CA PRO A 45 8.43 -9.78 3.40
C PRO A 45 8.49 -9.38 4.86
N LEU A 46 8.28 -8.10 5.21
CA LEU A 46 8.22 -7.65 6.60
C LEU A 46 7.00 -8.23 7.34
N ILE A 47 5.83 -8.22 6.70
CA ILE A 47 4.60 -8.84 7.21
C ILE A 47 4.79 -10.36 7.32
N ASN A 48 5.43 -10.99 6.33
CA ASN A 48 5.71 -12.41 6.36
C ASN A 48 6.69 -12.78 7.49
N LEU A 49 7.72 -11.98 7.75
CA LEU A 49 8.63 -12.15 8.88
C LEU A 49 7.89 -12.09 10.21
N LEU A 50 6.96 -11.15 10.36
CA LEU A 50 6.14 -11.03 11.57
C LEU A 50 5.21 -12.25 11.73
N PHE A 51 4.53 -12.65 10.67
CA PHE A 51 3.66 -13.84 10.66
C PHE A 51 4.41 -15.15 10.94
N LEU A 52 5.48 -15.39 10.20
CA LEU A 52 6.15 -16.70 10.14
C LEU A 52 7.16 -16.86 11.28
N ASN A 53 8.00 -15.85 11.56
CA ASN A 53 9.01 -15.96 12.62
C ASN A 53 8.45 -15.64 14.01
N VAL A 54 7.54 -14.67 14.16
CA VAL A 54 7.03 -14.29 15.48
C VAL A 54 5.82 -15.15 15.86
N PHE A 55 4.75 -15.15 15.07
CA PHE A 55 3.53 -15.88 15.44
C PHE A 55 3.67 -17.40 15.28
N GLN A 56 4.25 -17.87 14.16
CA GLN A 56 4.34 -19.30 13.88
C GLN A 56 5.52 -19.97 14.64
N LYS A 57 6.73 -19.39 14.56
CA LYS A 57 7.95 -20.03 15.08
C LYS A 57 8.21 -19.80 16.57
N SER A 58 7.83 -18.63 17.11
CA SER A 58 8.07 -18.31 18.53
C SER A 58 6.89 -18.67 19.45
N TRP A 59 5.66 -18.64 18.95
CA TRP A 59 4.46 -18.95 19.76
C TRP A 59 3.80 -20.31 19.46
N GLY A 60 4.16 -20.98 18.37
CA GLY A 60 3.64 -22.32 18.05
C GLY A 60 2.12 -22.36 17.78
N TRP A 61 1.52 -21.24 17.39
CA TRP A 61 0.09 -21.14 17.12
C TRP A 61 -0.30 -21.71 15.77
N ASP A 62 -1.54 -22.20 15.68
CA ASP A 62 -2.11 -22.74 14.44
C ASP A 62 -2.13 -21.67 13.32
N ILE A 63 -2.00 -22.12 12.07
CA ILE A 63 -1.93 -21.25 10.87
C ILE A 63 -3.15 -20.33 10.78
N ILE A 64 -4.30 -20.83 11.25
CA ILE A 64 -5.57 -20.12 11.24
C ILE A 64 -5.53 -18.94 12.22
N GLN A 65 -5.06 -19.16 13.46
CA GLN A 65 -5.03 -18.11 14.48
C GLN A 65 -3.99 -17.03 14.18
N SER A 66 -2.80 -17.44 13.75
CA SER A 66 -1.74 -16.50 13.32
C SER A 66 -2.19 -15.68 12.11
N GLY A 67 -2.95 -16.28 11.19
CA GLY A 67 -3.43 -15.61 9.97
C GLY A 67 -4.49 -14.57 10.27
N ILE A 68 -5.46 -14.92 11.13
CA ILE A 68 -6.51 -14.00 11.57
C ILE A 68 -5.88 -12.80 12.30
N ILE A 69 -4.95 -13.03 13.23
CA ILE A 69 -4.35 -11.95 14.02
C ILE A 69 -3.49 -11.03 13.15
N THR A 70 -2.69 -11.59 12.25
CA THR A 70 -1.88 -10.79 11.31
C THR A 70 -2.78 -9.99 10.37
N GLY A 71 -3.86 -10.60 9.86
CA GLY A 71 -4.86 -9.92 9.03
C GLY A 71 -5.53 -8.76 9.77
N VAL A 72 -5.99 -8.99 11.00
CA VAL A 72 -6.59 -7.93 11.84
C VAL A 72 -5.60 -6.81 12.13
N LEU A 73 -4.34 -7.14 12.43
CA LEU A 73 -3.27 -6.15 12.63
C LEU A 73 -3.07 -5.28 11.39
N VAL A 74 -2.86 -5.89 10.23
CA VAL A 74 -2.67 -5.17 8.97
C VAL A 74 -3.90 -4.33 8.62
N MET A 75 -5.11 -4.87 8.80
CA MET A 75 -6.36 -4.14 8.58
C MET A 75 -6.49 -2.94 9.51
N SER A 76 -6.17 -3.09 10.81
CA SER A 76 -6.22 -1.99 11.77
C SER A 76 -5.21 -0.88 11.44
N ILE A 77 -3.97 -1.23 11.06
CA ILE A 77 -2.96 -0.27 10.60
C ILE A 77 -3.44 0.43 9.33
N THR A 78 -4.05 -0.30 8.40
CA THR A 78 -4.57 0.25 7.15
C THR A 78 -5.71 1.24 7.41
N LEU A 79 -6.62 0.92 8.33
CA LEU A 79 -7.72 1.82 8.70
C LEU A 79 -7.21 3.08 9.38
N VAL A 80 -6.22 2.97 10.28
CA VAL A 80 -5.58 4.13 10.92
C VAL A 80 -4.83 4.98 9.90
N ALA A 81 -4.10 4.36 8.97
CA ALA A 81 -3.42 5.05 7.89
C ALA A 81 -4.41 5.75 6.94
N ALA A 82 -5.53 5.10 6.61
CA ALA A 82 -6.61 5.69 5.82
C ALA A 82 -7.23 6.90 6.54
N TRP A 83 -7.35 6.85 7.87
CA TRP A 83 -7.84 7.97 8.67
C TRP A 83 -6.87 9.16 8.72
N PHE A 84 -5.56 8.89 8.67
CA PHE A 84 -4.51 9.92 8.59
C PHE A 84 -4.21 10.39 7.17
N THR A 85 -4.75 9.71 6.14
CA THR A 85 -4.56 10.09 4.75
C THR A 85 -5.44 11.30 4.46
N GLU A 86 -4.80 12.41 4.10
CA GLU A 86 -5.46 13.69 3.82
C GLU A 86 -6.42 13.56 2.61
N GLU A 87 -7.63 14.11 2.75
CA GLU A 87 -8.69 14.02 1.75
C GLU A 87 -8.34 14.88 0.51
N THR A 88 -7.92 14.25 -0.59
CA THR A 88 -7.51 14.95 -1.83
C THR A 88 -8.67 15.37 -2.74
N PHE A 89 -9.92 15.06 -2.40
CA PHE A 89 -11.08 15.31 -3.27
C PHE A 89 -11.34 16.80 -3.58
N HIS A 90 -10.78 17.72 -2.81
CA HIS A 90 -10.90 19.17 -3.02
C HIS A 90 -9.58 19.85 -3.41
N LYS A 91 -8.52 19.09 -3.70
CA LYS A 91 -7.20 19.63 -4.07
C LYS A 91 -7.08 19.65 -5.59
N ASP A 92 -6.84 20.83 -6.16
CA ASP A 92 -6.65 21.02 -7.61
C ASP A 92 -5.52 20.14 -8.13
N LEU A 93 -5.80 19.30 -9.14
CA LEU A 93 -4.91 18.28 -9.70
C LEU A 93 -3.62 18.83 -10.35
N ASN A 94 -3.53 20.15 -10.58
CA ASN A 94 -2.39 20.84 -11.16
C ASN A 94 -1.67 21.71 -10.13
N TYR A 95 -1.19 21.09 -9.06
CA TYR A 95 -0.26 21.77 -8.16
C TYR A 95 1.15 21.28 -8.41
N VAL A 96 2.04 22.22 -8.73
CA VAL A 96 3.47 22.00 -8.72
C VAL A 96 3.86 22.02 -7.24
N GLU A 97 4.47 20.96 -6.70
CA GLU A 97 5.16 21.10 -5.42
C GLU A 97 6.26 22.13 -5.65
N ALA A 98 6.03 23.36 -5.22
CA ALA A 98 7.07 24.36 -5.16
C ALA A 98 8.07 23.81 -4.15
N GLU A 99 9.25 23.50 -4.66
CA GLU A 99 10.41 23.20 -3.86
C GLU A 99 10.58 24.38 -2.90
N GLU A 100 10.08 24.25 -1.68
CA GLU A 100 10.66 24.95 -0.54
C GLU A 100 12.00 24.27 -0.31
N MET A 101 12.93 24.56 -1.22
CA MET A 101 14.34 24.52 -0.97
C MET A 101 14.55 25.48 0.19
N LEU A 102 14.43 24.89 1.39
CA LEU A 102 14.87 25.45 2.65
C LEU A 102 16.25 26.09 2.42
N PRO A 103 16.48 27.32 2.94
CA PRO A 103 17.70 28.08 2.69
C PRO A 103 18.98 27.34 3.07
#